data_AF-A0A816MZL3-F1
#
_entry.id   AF-A0A816MZL3-F1
#
_cell.length_a   1.000
_cell.length_b   1.000
_cell.length_c   1.000
_cell.angle_alpha   90.00
_cell.angle_beta   90.00
_cell.angle_gamma   90.00
#
_symmetry.space_group_name_H-M   'P 1'
#
loop_
_entity.id
_entity.type
_entity.pdbx_description
1 polymer ?
#
loop_
_entity_poly.entity_id
_entity_poly.type
_entity_poly.pdbx_seq_one_letter_code
_entity_poly.pdbx_strand_id
1 'polypeptide(L)'
;MASSLFIFFLTSLSNFLPLSVLSATVLEDLATLTPPPDFTTTITTNCLHNPLLRYCNNTSSSSPMNITEIFRSTIVPGHLCNESKNPNCIDSFPKIRIHGRPKTAALYLSFNFFWKYCPLTVVEIQLVNNSLKSEFPTNVLSCAQIRTLDLSYNQLSGSVPVQSLSRLTSLTHLNLSYNRFLEEKISDSEFFNRFNASSFIHSGLLPDVKRNKMRVLVLLIVFPIVVILLCCCLGWLCLKRPDYLRRTCRRSHKLTSAMLDAATDEFSDQRLVSKGNGVDIYRGTLRDGREAKIEVYTEKVSKEKRREFEEECEAVLKLRHKNLVKVLGWCNSRNLRALVTEWTNGENVETWLSSSLASSWRRRLRVVMGVVEGVCYLWEQWPEITFDLNTSSVLLSDDDQEPLISQFKIGDGNSSSTNIFNFGLFLLEMITNLKPNEEQEDSATRYLEYIRVHCPDNVERVVDEKMKIEERTLEKVKEAIALGLMCTDGSPLKQPSFTQIYDMVVSLYESSSRHH
;
A
#
# COMPACT_ATOMS: atom_id res chain seq x y z
N MET A 1 41.56 -15.61 -12.50
CA MET A 1 43.02 -15.55 -12.29
C MET A 1 43.35 -14.10 -11.93
N ALA A 2 43.91 -13.71 -10.79
CA ALA A 2 44.44 -14.38 -9.59
C ALA A 2 44.28 -13.38 -8.42
N SER A 3 43.60 -13.74 -7.33
CA SER A 3 44.15 -14.23 -6.03
C SER A 3 44.75 -13.12 -5.16
N SER A 4 44.11 -12.74 -4.05
CA SER A 4 44.24 -13.36 -2.72
C SER A 4 45.57 -13.01 -2.03
N LEU A 5 45.50 -12.39 -0.83
CA LEU A 5 46.22 -12.87 0.36
C LEU A 5 45.85 -12.04 1.59
N PHE A 6 44.96 -12.62 2.38
CA PHE A 6 44.79 -12.43 3.80
C PHE A 6 45.90 -13.21 4.53
N ILE A 7 46.03 -12.98 5.86
CA ILE A 7 46.72 -13.77 6.90
C ILE A 7 47.99 -13.10 7.50
N PHE A 8 48.01 -13.12 8.85
CA PHE A 8 49.12 -13.12 9.84
C PHE A 8 49.40 -11.79 10.58
N PHE A 9 49.54 -11.67 11.92
CA PHE A 9 49.79 -12.55 13.10
C PHE A 9 49.21 -11.78 14.35
N LEU A 10 48.44 -12.39 15.29
CA LEU A 10 48.80 -12.77 16.70
C LEU A 10 49.30 -11.58 17.59
N THR A 11 48.89 -11.32 18.84
CA THR A 11 48.71 -12.18 20.04
C THR A 11 48.32 -11.34 21.29
N SER A 12 47.50 -11.91 22.18
CA SER A 12 47.53 -11.81 23.67
C SER A 12 47.22 -10.45 24.33
N LEU A 13 46.66 -10.34 25.54
CA LEU A 13 46.64 -11.23 26.70
C LEU A 13 45.47 -10.78 27.61
N SER A 14 44.69 -11.76 28.09
CA SER A 14 43.79 -11.66 29.24
C SER A 14 44.57 -11.48 30.55
N ASN A 15 44.07 -10.67 31.49
CA ASN A 15 44.03 -10.94 32.94
C ASN A 15 43.76 -9.66 33.74
N PHE A 16 42.58 -9.57 34.39
CA PHE A 16 42.47 -9.06 35.75
C PHE A 16 41.26 -9.73 36.41
N LEU A 17 41.54 -10.56 37.43
CA LEU A 17 40.57 -11.21 38.31
C LEU A 17 39.82 -10.18 39.18
N PRO A 18 38.58 -10.49 39.62
CA PRO A 18 37.90 -9.72 40.65
C PRO A 18 38.28 -10.22 42.06
N LEU A 19 38.76 -9.33 42.93
CA LEU A 19 38.80 -9.56 44.38
C LEU A 19 37.36 -9.55 44.93
N SER A 20 36.79 -10.71 45.27
CA SER A 20 35.57 -10.77 46.11
C SER A 20 35.40 -12.12 46.81
N VAL A 21 36.27 -12.43 47.77
CA VAL A 21 36.03 -13.56 48.69
C VAL A 21 36.46 -13.17 50.11
N LEU A 22 35.66 -12.34 50.79
CA LEU A 22 35.71 -12.20 52.25
C LEU A 22 34.47 -11.42 52.75
N SER A 23 33.26 -11.98 52.58
CA SER A 23 32.04 -11.42 53.17
C SER A 23 30.90 -12.45 53.33
N ALA A 24 31.13 -13.72 52.97
CA ALA A 24 30.06 -14.72 53.00
C ALA A 24 29.83 -15.35 54.39
N THR A 25 30.85 -15.47 55.25
CA THR A 25 30.80 -16.22 56.51
C THR A 25 29.99 -15.53 57.61
N VAL A 26 30.17 -14.23 57.81
CA VAL A 26 29.61 -13.51 58.97
C VAL A 26 28.08 -13.49 59.01
N LEU A 27 27.39 -13.52 57.87
CA LEU A 27 25.92 -13.42 57.86
C LEU A 27 25.20 -14.78 57.98
N GLU A 28 25.84 -15.86 57.52
CA GLU A 28 25.40 -17.22 57.85
C GLU A 28 25.66 -17.51 59.33
N ASP A 29 26.78 -17.04 59.88
CA ASP A 29 27.07 -17.15 61.31
C ASP A 29 26.03 -16.37 62.15
N LEU A 30 25.76 -15.10 61.87
CA LEU A 30 24.79 -14.30 62.66
C LEU A 30 23.33 -14.74 62.54
N ALA A 31 22.92 -15.34 61.43
CA ALA A 31 21.58 -15.90 61.27
C ALA A 31 21.41 -17.24 62.00
N THR A 32 22.51 -17.97 62.23
CA THR A 32 22.55 -19.27 62.92
C THR A 32 22.97 -19.18 64.39
N LEU A 33 23.41 -18.00 64.87
CA LEU A 33 23.72 -17.78 66.28
C LEU A 33 22.51 -18.08 67.17
N THR A 34 22.67 -19.10 68.01
CA THR A 34 21.77 -19.38 69.13
C THR A 34 22.37 -18.78 70.41
N PRO A 35 21.53 -18.32 71.35
CA PRO A 35 22.03 -17.86 72.64
C PRO A 35 22.80 -19.00 73.31
N PRO A 36 23.99 -18.75 73.91
CA PRO A 36 24.71 -19.77 74.63
C PRO A 36 23.86 -20.28 75.83
N PRO A 37 24.08 -21.51 76.30
CA PRO A 37 23.17 -22.18 77.24
C PRO A 37 23.04 -21.45 78.59
N ASP A 38 24.02 -20.63 78.96
CA ASP A 38 24.08 -19.80 80.16
C ASP A 38 23.52 -18.37 79.96
N PHE A 39 23.15 -18.01 78.73
CA PHE A 39 22.67 -16.66 78.40
C PHE A 39 21.35 -16.34 79.09
N THR A 40 20.42 -17.30 79.12
CA THR A 40 19.13 -17.13 79.81
C THR A 40 19.33 -16.82 81.29
N THR A 41 20.17 -17.61 81.96
CA THR A 41 20.51 -17.44 83.38
C THR A 41 21.22 -16.11 83.63
N THR A 42 22.09 -15.68 82.72
CA THR A 42 22.80 -14.39 82.78
C THR A 42 21.83 -13.22 82.66
N ILE A 43 20.90 -13.25 81.71
CA ILE A 43 19.89 -12.19 81.53
C ILE A 43 18.95 -12.13 82.74
N THR A 44 18.48 -13.28 83.25
CA THR A 44 17.62 -13.30 84.43
C THR A 44 18.35 -12.77 85.67
N THR A 45 19.64 -13.11 85.84
CA THR A 45 20.46 -12.60 86.96
C THR A 45 20.69 -11.09 86.84
N ASN A 46 21.00 -10.60 85.64
CA ASN A 46 21.19 -9.17 85.39
C ASN A 46 19.91 -8.36 85.65
N CYS A 47 18.74 -8.89 85.25
CA CYS A 47 17.46 -8.25 85.53
C CYS A 47 17.06 -8.29 87.01
N LEU A 48 17.46 -9.33 87.75
CA LEU A 48 17.29 -9.39 89.20
C LEU A 48 18.20 -8.38 89.92
N HIS A 49 19.44 -8.20 89.45
CA HIS A 49 20.37 -7.22 90.01
C HIS A 49 20.05 -5.77 89.64
N ASN A 50 19.62 -5.52 88.41
CA ASN A 50 19.27 -4.20 87.94
C ASN A 50 18.01 -4.25 87.05
N PRO A 51 16.82 -4.05 87.63
CA PRO A 51 15.56 -4.10 86.88
C PRO A 51 15.37 -2.93 85.91
N LEU A 52 16.24 -1.90 85.95
CA LEU A 52 16.18 -0.74 85.05
C LEU A 52 16.90 -0.98 83.71
N LEU A 53 17.55 -2.14 83.52
CA LEU A 53 18.19 -2.48 82.26
C LEU A 53 17.15 -2.54 81.12
N ARG A 54 17.50 -1.98 79.96
CA ARG A 54 16.57 -1.73 78.83
C ARG A 54 15.83 -2.98 78.34
N TYR A 55 16.41 -4.17 78.49
CA TYR A 55 15.83 -5.44 78.06
C TYR A 55 15.05 -6.18 79.15
N CYS A 56 14.98 -5.65 80.37
CA CYS A 56 14.33 -6.30 81.53
C CYS A 56 12.83 -6.01 81.66
N ASN A 57 12.22 -5.35 80.65
CA ASN A 57 10.87 -4.82 80.76
C ASN A 57 9.78 -5.90 80.55
N ASN A 58 9.53 -6.69 81.60
CA ASN A 58 8.21 -7.17 82.10
C ASN A 58 8.43 -8.38 83.02
N THR A 59 8.83 -8.15 84.28
CA THR A 59 8.72 -9.17 85.35
C THR A 59 7.32 -9.25 85.96
N SER A 60 6.34 -8.53 85.41
CA SER A 60 4.93 -8.69 85.75
C SER A 60 4.05 -8.57 84.51
N SER A 61 3.24 -9.61 84.23
CA SER A 61 2.21 -9.75 83.18
C SER A 61 2.64 -10.26 81.78
N SER A 62 2.53 -11.59 81.62
CA SER A 62 1.99 -12.36 80.47
C SER A 62 2.54 -12.18 79.04
N SER A 63 3.83 -11.93 78.84
CA SER A 63 4.50 -12.30 77.59
C SER A 63 5.89 -12.86 77.87
N PRO A 64 6.25 -14.07 77.41
CA PRO A 64 7.56 -14.65 77.71
C PRO A 64 8.67 -13.78 77.11
N MET A 65 9.70 -13.53 77.92
CA MET A 65 10.90 -12.78 77.53
C MET A 65 11.53 -13.45 76.31
N ASN A 66 11.53 -12.79 75.15
CA ASN A 66 12.06 -13.37 73.91
C ASN A 66 13.60 -13.32 73.94
N ILE A 67 14.21 -14.33 74.56
CA ILE A 67 15.67 -14.44 74.77
C ILE A 67 16.43 -14.34 73.46
N THR A 68 15.88 -14.87 72.36
CA THR A 68 16.49 -14.78 71.03
C THR A 68 16.50 -13.34 70.50
N GLU A 69 15.45 -12.56 70.78
CA GLU A 69 15.37 -11.14 70.41
C GLU A 69 16.29 -10.29 71.28
N ILE A 70 16.40 -10.57 72.58
CA ILE A 70 17.36 -9.93 73.48
C ILE A 70 18.78 -10.23 73.01
N PHE A 71 19.10 -11.50 72.76
CA PHE A 71 20.40 -11.93 72.23
C PHE A 71 20.76 -11.20 70.93
N ARG A 72 19.84 -11.16 69.95
CA ARG A 72 20.02 -10.40 68.71
C ARG A 72 20.21 -8.90 68.99
N SER A 73 19.43 -8.31 69.89
CA SER A 73 19.52 -6.89 70.25
C SER A 73 20.76 -6.51 71.06
N THR A 74 21.50 -7.47 71.63
CA THR A 74 22.68 -7.22 72.47
C THR A 74 23.98 -7.50 71.72
N ILE A 75 24.02 -8.58 70.93
CA ILE A 75 25.20 -9.00 70.17
C ILE A 75 25.33 -8.24 68.85
N VAL A 76 24.21 -7.97 68.15
CA VAL A 76 24.24 -7.28 66.87
C VAL A 76 24.80 -5.86 67.00
N PRO A 77 24.40 -5.02 67.98
CA PRO A 77 25.05 -3.72 68.18
C PRO A 77 26.55 -3.85 68.44
N GLY A 78 27.00 -4.82 69.24
CA GLY A 78 28.42 -5.07 69.50
C GLY A 78 29.22 -5.45 68.25
N HIS A 79 28.66 -6.34 67.42
CA HIS A 79 29.28 -6.70 66.14
C HIS A 79 29.34 -5.50 65.17
N LEU A 80 28.26 -4.72 65.10
CA LEU A 80 28.17 -3.53 64.26
C LEU A 80 29.09 -2.39 64.74
N CYS A 81 29.31 -2.27 66.05
CA CYS A 81 30.30 -1.35 66.63
C CYS A 81 31.71 -1.68 66.18
N ASN A 82 32.04 -2.98 66.17
CA ASN A 82 33.33 -3.45 65.73
C ASN A 82 33.54 -3.20 64.22
N GLU A 83 32.53 -3.52 63.41
CA GLU A 83 32.59 -3.33 61.96
C GLU A 83 32.63 -1.85 61.54
N SER A 84 31.95 -0.97 62.27
CA SER A 84 31.98 0.48 62.03
C SER A 84 33.17 1.19 62.68
N LYS A 85 33.99 0.47 63.48
CA LYS A 85 35.11 1.02 64.27
C LYS A 85 34.69 2.21 65.15
N ASN A 86 33.52 2.14 65.79
CA ASN A 86 32.96 3.26 66.56
C ASN A 86 33.40 3.21 68.04
N PRO A 87 34.19 4.20 68.54
CA PRO A 87 34.68 4.20 69.92
C PRO A 87 33.62 4.53 70.99
N ASN A 88 32.43 5.02 70.61
CA ASN A 88 31.40 5.51 71.55
C ASN A 88 30.32 4.47 71.94
N CYS A 89 30.54 3.20 71.60
CA CYS A 89 29.52 2.15 71.65
C CYS A 89 29.05 1.70 73.03
N ILE A 90 29.55 2.32 74.11
CA ILE A 90 29.06 2.06 75.46
C ILE A 90 27.94 3.03 75.86
N ASP A 91 27.80 4.21 75.23
CA ASP A 91 26.82 5.21 75.66
C ASP A 91 25.98 5.90 74.56
N SER A 92 26.39 5.93 73.28
CA SER A 92 25.50 6.42 72.20
C SER A 92 25.91 5.97 70.80
N PHE A 93 24.91 5.73 69.93
CA PHE A 93 25.08 5.41 68.51
C PHE A 93 24.70 6.60 67.62
N PRO A 94 25.50 7.69 67.55
CA PRO A 94 25.11 8.85 66.78
C PRO A 94 25.30 8.69 65.27
N LYS A 95 26.16 7.76 64.83
CA LYS A 95 26.53 7.64 63.42
C LYS A 95 26.62 6.19 62.97
N ILE A 96 26.01 5.90 61.83
CA ILE A 96 25.93 4.57 61.22
C ILE A 96 26.46 4.70 59.81
N ARG A 97 27.57 4.02 59.50
CA ARG A 97 28.21 4.07 58.19
C ARG A 97 28.54 2.66 57.74
N ILE A 98 27.77 2.16 56.78
CA ILE A 98 27.93 0.84 56.20
C ILE A 98 28.06 1.04 54.70
N HIS A 99 29.25 0.80 54.17
CA HIS A 99 29.56 1.02 52.76
C HIS A 99 29.99 -0.30 52.11
N GLY A 100 29.44 -0.65 50.95
CA GLY A 100 29.90 -1.81 50.18
C GLY A 100 29.61 -3.18 50.81
N ARG A 101 28.66 -3.26 51.75
CA ARG A 101 28.37 -4.43 52.60
C ARG A 101 26.89 -4.79 52.50
N PRO A 102 26.45 -5.37 51.37
CA PRO A 102 25.03 -5.58 51.06
C PRO A 102 24.31 -6.47 52.08
N LYS A 103 25.01 -7.52 52.51
CA LYS A 103 24.59 -8.45 53.55
C LYS A 103 24.37 -7.71 54.88
N THR A 104 25.39 -7.02 55.39
CA THR A 104 25.33 -6.32 56.69
C THR A 104 24.28 -5.21 56.71
N ALA A 105 24.16 -4.43 55.63
CA ALA A 105 23.19 -3.33 55.54
C ALA A 105 21.74 -3.83 55.51
N ALA A 106 21.46 -4.88 54.73
CA ALA A 106 20.12 -5.49 54.70
C ALA A 106 19.73 -6.05 56.07
N LEU A 107 20.67 -6.72 56.73
CA LEU A 107 20.48 -7.23 58.09
C LEU A 107 20.25 -6.07 59.08
N TYR A 108 21.04 -5.00 58.99
CA TYR A 108 20.90 -3.80 59.81
C TYR A 108 19.50 -3.18 59.73
N LEU A 109 18.96 -3.04 58.52
CA LEU A 109 17.61 -2.51 58.29
C LEU A 109 16.50 -3.43 58.84
N SER A 110 16.73 -4.73 58.92
CA SER A 110 15.72 -5.72 59.36
C SER A 110 15.39 -5.69 60.86
N PHE A 111 16.26 -5.11 61.71
CA PHE A 111 16.08 -5.14 63.17
C PHE A 111 15.15 -4.04 63.68
N ASN A 112 13.84 -4.31 63.73
CA ASN A 112 12.83 -3.37 64.23
C ASN A 112 13.11 -2.84 65.65
N PHE A 113 13.65 -3.66 66.54
CA PHE A 113 14.02 -3.25 67.90
C PHE A 113 15.02 -2.09 67.90
N PHE A 114 15.98 -2.08 66.97
CA PHE A 114 16.96 -1.00 66.86
C PHE A 114 16.28 0.35 66.57
N TRP A 115 15.35 0.37 65.62
CA TRP A 115 14.63 1.58 65.21
C TRP A 115 13.67 2.10 66.28
N LYS A 116 13.09 1.21 67.10
CA LYS A 116 12.18 1.55 68.20
C LYS A 116 12.82 2.44 69.27
N TYR A 117 14.12 2.27 69.53
CA TYR A 117 14.86 3.03 70.54
C TYR A 117 15.89 3.99 69.93
N CYS A 118 15.83 4.20 68.61
CA CYS A 118 16.64 5.14 67.84
C CYS A 118 16.42 6.66 68.12
N PRO A 119 15.23 7.16 68.53
CA PRO A 119 14.82 8.51 68.14
C PRO A 119 15.63 9.68 68.73
N LEU A 120 16.45 9.44 69.75
CA LEU A 120 17.18 10.52 70.45
C LEU A 120 18.69 10.58 70.16
N THR A 121 19.32 9.54 69.60
CA THR A 121 20.79 9.52 69.49
C THR A 121 21.31 9.55 68.07
N VAL A 122 20.63 8.95 67.09
CA VAL A 122 21.16 8.80 65.72
C VAL A 122 21.04 10.11 64.94
N VAL A 123 22.17 10.59 64.43
CA VAL A 123 22.33 11.83 63.67
C VAL A 123 22.74 11.56 62.21
N GLU A 124 23.38 10.43 61.92
CA GLU A 124 23.92 10.14 60.59
C GLU A 124 23.75 8.68 60.21
N ILE A 125 23.17 8.42 59.03
CA ILE A 125 23.02 7.09 58.43
C ILE A 125 23.53 7.14 57.00
N GLN A 126 24.54 6.33 56.70
CA GLN A 126 25.09 6.15 55.37
C GLN A 126 25.09 4.66 55.02
N LEU A 127 24.29 4.29 54.02
CA LEU A 127 24.14 2.92 53.51
C LEU A 127 24.46 2.87 52.01
N VAL A 128 25.60 3.46 51.61
CA VAL A 128 25.98 3.59 50.20
C VAL A 128 26.47 2.27 49.62
N ASN A 129 26.09 1.98 48.38
CA ASN A 129 26.59 0.83 47.64
C ASN A 129 26.37 -0.51 48.36
N ASN A 130 25.16 -0.73 48.84
CA ASN A 130 24.80 -1.94 49.59
C ASN A 130 23.81 -2.84 48.84
N SER A 131 23.63 -2.63 47.53
CA SER A 131 22.69 -3.41 46.71
C SER A 131 21.31 -3.58 47.37
N LEU A 132 20.87 -2.61 48.18
CA LEU A 132 19.59 -2.68 48.88
C LEU A 132 18.47 -2.68 47.85
N LYS A 133 17.58 -3.67 47.94
CA LYS A 133 16.43 -3.87 47.04
C LYS A 133 15.13 -3.55 47.79
N SER A 134 14.01 -3.52 47.07
CA SER A 134 12.66 -3.22 47.60
C SER A 134 12.38 -1.71 47.74
N GLU A 135 11.38 -1.35 48.53
CA GLU A 135 10.95 0.02 48.79
C GLU A 135 11.90 0.79 49.72
N PHE A 136 11.67 2.09 49.83
CA PHE A 136 12.39 2.96 50.76
C PHE A 136 12.28 2.42 52.21
N PRO A 137 13.39 2.30 52.97
CA PRO A 137 13.37 1.78 54.34
C PRO A 137 12.74 2.80 55.31
N THR A 138 11.41 2.73 55.49
CA THR A 138 10.64 3.68 56.29
C THR A 138 11.00 3.68 57.78
N ASN A 139 11.51 2.57 58.32
CA ASN A 139 11.96 2.48 59.71
C ASN A 139 13.02 3.52 60.06
N VAL A 140 13.89 3.86 59.10
CA VAL A 140 14.95 4.88 59.24
C VAL A 140 14.36 6.27 59.54
N LEU A 141 13.13 6.52 59.12
CA LEU A 141 12.42 7.78 59.33
C LEU A 141 11.93 7.97 60.78
N SER A 142 12.08 6.95 61.63
CA SER A 142 11.77 7.06 63.07
C SER A 142 12.82 7.87 63.85
N CYS A 143 14.02 8.06 63.27
CA CYS A 143 15.12 8.74 63.93
C CYS A 143 15.01 10.27 63.75
N ALA A 144 14.32 10.95 64.67
CA ALA A 144 13.95 12.38 64.53
C ALA A 144 15.15 13.36 64.47
N GLN A 145 16.29 13.01 65.05
CA GLN A 145 17.50 13.86 65.11
C GLN A 145 18.45 13.67 63.90
N ILE A 146 18.03 12.90 62.89
CA ILE A 146 18.87 12.61 61.73
C ILE A 146 19.18 13.88 60.91
N ARG A 147 20.46 14.11 60.65
CA ARG A 147 21.00 15.20 59.83
C ARG A 147 21.50 14.72 58.48
N THR A 148 21.97 13.48 58.40
CA THR A 148 22.54 12.90 57.18
C THR A 148 21.92 11.54 56.91
N LEU A 149 21.29 11.40 55.74
CA LEU A 149 20.75 10.14 55.23
C LEU A 149 21.27 9.91 53.79
N ASP A 150 22.18 8.97 53.63
CA ASP A 150 22.69 8.56 52.32
C ASP A 150 22.30 7.11 52.01
N LEU A 151 21.45 6.93 51.00
CA LEU A 151 21.00 5.64 50.47
C LEU A 151 21.44 5.46 49.01
N SER A 152 22.45 6.20 48.56
CA SER A 152 22.88 6.19 47.16
C SER A 152 23.51 4.86 46.71
N TYR A 153 23.52 4.64 45.40
CA TYR A 153 24.07 3.43 44.77
C TYR A 153 23.42 2.14 45.28
N ASN A 154 22.10 2.13 45.36
CA ASN A 154 21.34 0.94 45.73
C ASN A 154 20.36 0.57 44.59
N GLN A 155 19.48 -0.37 44.85
CA GLN A 155 18.46 -0.84 43.92
C GLN A 155 17.06 -0.60 44.50
N LEU A 156 16.90 0.46 45.31
CA LEU A 156 15.63 0.82 45.91
C LEU A 156 14.65 1.28 44.82
N SER A 157 13.39 0.89 44.94
CA SER A 157 12.34 1.16 43.98
C SER A 157 11.03 1.58 44.66
N GLY A 158 9.97 1.87 43.89
CA GLY A 158 8.70 2.35 44.44
C GLY A 158 8.69 3.85 44.70
N SER A 159 7.71 4.32 45.47
CA SER A 159 7.55 5.74 45.81
C SER A 159 8.43 6.15 46.99
N VAL A 160 8.93 7.38 46.97
CA VAL A 160 9.63 7.95 48.14
C VAL A 160 8.58 8.49 49.12
N PRO A 161 8.62 8.12 50.42
CA PRO A 161 7.61 8.54 51.40
C PRO A 161 7.82 10.00 51.83
N VAL A 162 7.49 10.95 50.93
CA VAL A 162 7.71 12.39 51.11
C VAL A 162 7.08 12.93 52.39
N GLN A 163 5.87 12.47 52.74
CA GLN A 163 5.14 12.90 53.95
C GLN A 163 5.85 12.56 55.26
N SER A 164 6.58 11.45 55.31
CA SER A 164 7.34 11.02 56.49
C SER A 164 8.72 11.66 56.51
N LEU A 165 9.35 11.80 55.35
CA LEU A 165 10.63 12.49 55.19
C LEU A 165 10.55 13.98 55.54
N SER A 166 9.44 14.65 55.22
CA SER A 166 9.22 16.07 55.53
C SER A 166 9.17 16.37 57.03
N ARG A 167 8.84 15.38 57.87
CA ARG A 167 8.83 15.50 59.33
C ARG A 167 10.23 15.59 59.95
N LEU A 168 11.27 15.18 59.20
CA LEU A 168 12.66 15.21 59.66
C LEU A 168 13.25 16.61 59.45
N THR A 169 12.88 17.55 60.32
CA THR A 169 13.28 18.96 60.21
C THR A 169 14.80 19.16 60.29
N SER A 170 15.49 18.34 61.08
CA SER A 170 16.95 18.37 61.24
C SER A 170 17.74 17.80 60.05
N LEU A 171 17.08 17.20 59.06
CA LEU A 171 17.76 16.59 57.92
C LEU A 171 18.37 17.66 57.01
N THR A 172 19.71 17.68 56.95
CA THR A 172 20.51 18.62 56.17
C THR A 172 21.09 17.99 54.90
N HIS A 173 21.30 16.67 54.91
CA HIS A 173 21.86 15.94 53.79
C HIS A 173 21.01 14.70 53.51
N LEU A 174 20.45 14.64 52.30
CA LEU A 174 19.74 13.49 51.76
C LEU A 174 20.40 13.13 50.44
N ASN A 175 20.72 11.85 50.22
CA ASN A 175 21.25 11.37 48.96
C ASN A 175 20.56 10.05 48.57
N LEU A 176 19.81 10.10 47.47
CA LEU A 176 19.04 8.99 46.90
C LEU A 176 19.51 8.62 45.49
N SER A 177 20.63 9.19 45.04
CA SER A 177 21.16 9.01 43.69
C SER A 177 21.45 7.54 43.38
N TYR A 178 21.39 7.19 42.09
CA TYR A 178 21.64 5.82 41.63
C TYR A 178 20.74 4.79 42.34
N ASN A 179 19.43 4.98 42.21
CA ASN A 179 18.35 4.08 42.65
C ASN A 179 17.30 3.98 41.52
N ARG A 180 16.17 3.32 41.77
CA ARG A 180 15.12 3.03 40.77
C ARG A 180 13.72 3.41 41.28
N PHE A 181 13.60 4.55 41.94
CA PHE A 181 12.32 5.08 42.39
C PHE A 181 11.40 5.40 41.20
N LEU A 182 10.09 5.43 41.46
CA LEU A 182 9.10 5.80 40.45
C LEU A 182 9.28 7.27 40.03
N GLU A 183 8.99 7.55 38.76
CA GLU A 183 9.13 8.88 38.19
C GLU A 183 8.11 9.83 38.84
N GLU A 184 8.60 10.66 39.77
CA GLU A 184 7.82 11.63 40.52
C GLU A 184 8.48 13.00 40.40
N LYS A 185 7.69 14.04 40.13
CA LYS A 185 8.22 15.35 39.78
C LYS A 185 8.70 16.07 41.05
N ILE A 186 10.02 16.13 41.23
CA ILE A 186 10.67 16.80 42.38
C ILE A 186 10.21 18.26 42.55
N SER A 187 9.89 18.98 41.46
CA SER A 187 9.49 20.39 41.52
C SER A 187 8.20 20.64 42.31
N ASP A 188 7.40 19.59 42.53
CA ASP A 188 6.07 19.71 43.12
C ASP A 188 6.13 19.59 44.66
N SER A 189 7.32 19.39 45.25
CA SER A 189 7.53 19.28 46.69
C SER A 189 8.63 20.23 47.18
N GLU A 190 8.24 21.24 47.96
CA GLU A 190 9.17 22.20 48.60
C GLU A 190 10.25 21.50 49.45
N PHE A 191 9.96 20.30 49.96
CA PHE A 191 10.89 19.52 50.75
C PHE A 191 12.19 19.19 50.00
N PHE A 192 12.09 18.74 48.74
CA PHE A 192 13.26 18.31 47.98
C PHE A 192 14.14 19.48 47.51
N ASN A 193 13.57 20.69 47.38
CA ASN A 193 14.30 21.91 47.05
C ASN A 193 15.35 22.29 48.10
N ARG A 194 15.27 21.73 49.32
CA ARG A 194 16.27 21.92 50.38
C ARG A 194 17.58 21.18 50.13
N PHE A 195 17.61 20.23 49.20
CA PHE A 195 18.78 19.37 48.92
C PHE A 195 19.35 19.63 47.53
N ASN A 196 20.63 19.27 47.33
CA ASN A 196 21.30 19.44 46.04
C ASN A 196 20.71 18.48 44.98
N ALA A 197 20.54 18.95 43.74
CA ALA A 197 20.07 18.13 42.64
C ALA A 197 20.93 16.87 42.40
N SER A 198 22.23 16.92 42.72
CA SER A 198 23.13 15.76 42.63
C SER A 198 22.68 14.60 43.50
N SER A 199 21.98 14.87 44.62
CA SER A 199 21.41 13.87 45.50
C SER A 199 20.33 12.99 44.86
N PHE A 200 19.80 13.37 43.70
CA PHE A 200 18.71 12.67 43.03
C PHE A 200 19.08 12.20 41.62
N ILE A 201 20.34 12.35 41.21
CA ILE A 201 20.77 11.94 39.86
C ILE A 201 20.62 10.43 39.68
N HIS A 202 20.08 9.99 38.55
CA HIS A 202 19.81 8.57 38.26
C HIS A 202 19.01 7.84 39.37
N SER A 203 18.20 8.56 40.15
CA SER A 203 17.35 7.96 41.19
C SER A 203 15.99 7.50 40.65
N GLY A 204 15.60 7.95 39.45
CA GLY A 204 14.24 7.84 38.91
C GLY A 204 13.36 9.07 39.18
N LEU A 205 13.73 9.93 40.14
CA LEU A 205 12.96 11.11 40.54
C LEU A 205 13.19 12.35 39.65
N LEU A 206 14.22 12.34 38.80
CA LEU A 206 14.48 13.41 37.84
C LEU A 206 14.04 12.98 36.43
N PRO A 207 13.39 13.86 35.66
CA PRO A 207 13.01 13.55 34.28
C PRO A 207 14.26 13.27 33.43
N ASP A 208 14.35 12.07 32.86
CA ASP A 208 15.52 11.65 32.08
C ASP A 208 15.53 12.28 30.67
N VAL A 209 16.28 13.38 30.54
CA VAL A 209 16.42 14.14 29.29
C VAL A 209 17.02 13.29 28.15
N LYS A 210 17.82 12.24 28.43
CA LYS A 210 18.42 11.39 27.39
C LYS A 210 17.38 10.51 26.69
N ARG A 211 16.42 9.96 27.45
CA ARG A 211 15.31 9.16 26.90
C ARG A 211 14.44 9.98 25.94
N ASN A 212 14.24 11.27 26.25
CA ASN A 212 13.47 12.18 25.40
C ASN A 212 14.24 12.61 24.15
N LYS A 213 15.57 12.80 24.22
CA LYS A 213 16.40 13.10 23.03
C LYS A 213 16.34 11.98 21.98
N MET A 214 16.36 10.71 22.39
CA MET A 214 16.25 9.59 21.43
C MET A 214 14.88 9.53 20.75
N ARG A 215 13.79 9.80 21.48
CA ARG A 215 12.44 9.86 20.89
C ARG A 215 12.31 10.99 19.86
N VAL A 216 12.89 12.15 20.15
CA VAL A 216 12.88 13.31 19.23
C VAL A 216 13.72 13.02 17.97
N LEU A 217 14.89 12.40 18.11
CA LEU A 217 15.73 12.04 16.96
C LEU A 217 15.04 11.04 16.02
N VAL A 218 14.36 10.02 16.59
CA VAL A 218 13.57 9.05 15.81
C VAL A 218 12.43 9.74 15.07
N LEU A 219 11.70 10.65 15.71
CA LEU A 219 10.62 11.39 15.05
C LEU A 219 11.12 12.34 13.95
N LEU A 220 12.25 13.01 14.13
CA LEU A 220 12.76 13.97 13.15
C LEU A 220 13.44 13.33 11.93
N ILE A 221 13.97 12.10 12.05
CA ILE A 221 14.70 11.45 10.97
C ILE A 221 13.89 10.32 10.34
N VAL A 222 13.30 9.43 11.15
CA VAL A 222 12.63 8.23 10.62
C VAL A 222 11.30 8.59 9.95
N PHE A 223 10.54 9.52 10.52
CA PHE A 223 9.25 9.90 9.95
C PHE A 223 9.38 10.52 8.54
N PRO A 224 10.28 11.49 8.28
CA PRO A 224 10.48 12.00 6.92
C PRO A 224 10.94 10.93 5.93
N ILE A 225 11.83 10.02 6.34
CA ILE A 225 12.30 8.92 5.48
C ILE A 225 11.13 8.00 5.09
N VAL A 226 10.28 7.64 6.05
CA VAL A 226 9.08 6.82 5.77
C VAL A 226 8.13 7.55 4.83
N VAL A 227 7.89 8.85 5.04
CA VAL A 227 7.04 9.66 4.15
C VAL A 227 7.62 9.73 2.73
N ILE A 228 8.93 9.94 2.58
CA ILE A 228 9.60 9.96 1.27
C ILE A 228 9.47 8.60 0.58
N LEU A 229 9.72 7.50 1.29
CA LEU A 229 9.57 6.15 0.73
C LEU A 229 8.12 5.87 0.30
N LEU A 230 7.14 6.33 1.09
CA LEU A 230 5.73 6.19 0.76
C LEU A 230 5.36 7.01 -0.47
N CYS A 231 5.82 8.26 -0.56
CA CYS A 231 5.65 9.12 -1.73
C CYS A 231 6.33 8.55 -2.99
N CYS A 232 7.54 7.99 -2.86
CA CYS A 232 8.23 7.33 -3.96
C CYS A 232 7.50 6.04 -4.39
N CYS A 233 7.00 5.25 -3.44
CA CYS A 233 6.22 4.05 -3.71
C CYS A 233 4.89 4.39 -4.40
N LEU A 234 4.15 5.38 -3.89
CA LEU A 234 2.93 5.89 -4.51
C LEU A 234 3.20 6.53 -5.87
N GLY A 235 4.29 7.29 -6.02
CA GLY A 235 4.72 7.85 -7.30
C GLY A 235 5.06 6.75 -8.31
N TRP A 236 5.78 5.72 -7.91
CA TRP A 236 6.06 4.56 -8.73
C TRP A 236 4.76 3.81 -9.10
N LEU A 237 3.86 3.58 -8.15
CA LEU A 237 2.55 2.99 -8.41
C LEU A 237 1.74 3.82 -9.42
N CYS A 238 1.70 5.14 -9.27
CA CYS A 238 1.05 6.06 -10.20
C CYS A 238 1.70 6.06 -11.59
N LEU A 239 3.03 5.93 -11.69
CA LEU A 239 3.75 5.87 -12.96
C LEU A 239 3.61 4.52 -13.66
N LYS A 240 3.59 3.41 -12.89
CA LYS A 240 3.47 2.04 -13.41
C LYS A 240 2.01 1.68 -13.72
N ARG A 241 1.05 2.25 -12.99
CA ARG A 241 -0.39 2.08 -13.18
C ARG A 241 -1.11 3.43 -13.06
N PRO A 242 -1.08 4.27 -14.12
CA PRO A 242 -1.80 5.55 -14.15
C PRO A 242 -3.32 5.42 -14.00
N ASP A 243 -3.84 4.19 -14.05
CA ASP A 243 -5.26 3.86 -13.90
C ASP A 243 -5.84 4.00 -12.48
N TYR A 244 -5.01 4.16 -11.43
CA TYR A 244 -5.48 4.36 -10.05
C TYR A 244 -5.89 5.81 -9.75
N LEU A 245 -5.62 6.75 -10.67
CA LEU A 245 -5.97 8.16 -10.51
C LEU A 245 -7.45 8.41 -10.83
N ARG A 246 -8.07 9.28 -10.02
CA ARG A 246 -9.48 9.69 -10.11
C ARG A 246 -9.85 10.15 -11.54
N ARG A 247 -11.04 9.74 -12.02
CA ARG A 247 -11.62 9.94 -13.37
C ARG A 247 -11.48 11.34 -13.98
N THR A 248 -11.24 12.38 -13.18
CA THR A 248 -11.21 13.78 -13.60
C THR A 248 -9.92 14.21 -14.32
N CYS A 249 -8.82 13.44 -14.22
CA CYS A 249 -7.50 13.86 -14.73
C CYS A 249 -7.03 13.08 -15.97
N ARG A 250 -7.93 12.38 -16.67
CA ARG A 250 -7.59 11.58 -17.85
C ARG A 250 -7.82 12.39 -19.13
N ARG A 251 -6.82 12.50 -20.00
CA ARG A 251 -7.05 12.69 -21.45
C ARG A 251 -7.88 11.47 -21.88
N SER A 252 -9.20 11.67 -21.97
CA SER A 252 -10.28 10.69 -21.80
C SER A 252 -10.21 9.44 -22.70
N HIS A 253 -9.47 9.49 -23.82
CA HIS A 253 -9.53 8.46 -24.86
C HIS A 253 -8.17 7.85 -25.27
N LYS A 254 -7.04 8.33 -24.72
CA LYS A 254 -5.71 7.74 -24.94
C LYS A 254 -5.48 6.60 -23.95
N LEU A 255 -5.52 5.37 -24.44
CA LEU A 255 -5.33 4.13 -23.69
C LEU A 255 -3.83 3.78 -23.65
N THR A 256 -3.40 3.16 -22.55
CA THR A 256 -2.01 2.69 -22.40
C THR A 256 -1.89 1.22 -22.80
N SER A 257 -0.71 0.77 -23.24
CA SER A 257 -0.46 -0.64 -23.56
C SER A 257 -0.91 -1.57 -22.43
N ALA A 258 -0.59 -1.24 -21.18
CA ALA A 258 -0.97 -2.02 -20.01
C ALA A 258 -2.49 -2.14 -19.78
N MET A 259 -3.28 -1.18 -20.27
CA MET A 259 -4.74 -1.29 -20.23
C MET A 259 -5.24 -2.28 -21.27
N LEU A 260 -4.63 -2.29 -22.45
CA LEU A 260 -4.99 -3.23 -23.51
C LEU A 260 -4.53 -4.63 -23.15
N ASP A 261 -3.31 -4.81 -22.63
CA ASP A 261 -2.81 -6.09 -22.10
C ASP A 261 -3.80 -6.66 -21.08
N ALA A 262 -4.28 -5.85 -20.13
CA ALA A 262 -5.25 -6.31 -19.14
C ALA A 262 -6.64 -6.61 -19.74
N ALA A 263 -7.03 -5.92 -20.81
CA ALA A 263 -8.32 -6.11 -21.46
C ALA A 263 -8.35 -7.36 -22.36
N THR A 264 -7.21 -7.74 -22.94
CA THR A 264 -7.06 -8.85 -23.89
C THR A 264 -6.42 -10.10 -23.28
N ASP A 265 -6.20 -10.13 -21.97
CA ASP A 265 -5.45 -11.19 -21.29
C ASP A 265 -4.07 -11.41 -21.93
N GLU A 266 -3.30 -10.33 -21.99
CA GLU A 266 -1.96 -10.27 -22.60
C GLU A 266 -1.96 -10.61 -24.11
N PHE A 267 -3.01 -10.19 -24.83
CA PHE A 267 -3.22 -10.53 -26.24
C PHE A 267 -3.21 -12.05 -26.48
N SER A 268 -3.82 -12.80 -25.56
CA SER A 268 -4.00 -14.25 -25.66
C SER A 268 -4.70 -14.65 -26.96
N ASP A 269 -4.25 -15.75 -27.57
CA ASP A 269 -4.86 -16.33 -28.76
C ASP A 269 -6.35 -16.68 -28.56
N GLN A 270 -6.79 -16.88 -27.31
CA GLN A 270 -8.21 -17.10 -27.00
C GLN A 270 -9.09 -15.85 -27.22
N ARG A 271 -8.48 -14.66 -27.23
CA ARG A 271 -9.16 -13.38 -27.49
C ARG A 271 -8.99 -12.91 -28.93
N LEU A 272 -8.21 -13.61 -29.74
CA LEU A 272 -7.99 -13.28 -31.15
C LEU A 272 -9.25 -13.63 -31.97
N VAL A 273 -9.82 -12.63 -32.64
CA VAL A 273 -11.02 -12.77 -33.48
C VAL A 273 -10.62 -12.96 -34.93
N SER A 274 -9.65 -12.18 -35.40
CA SER A 274 -9.16 -12.25 -36.77
C SER A 274 -7.69 -11.85 -36.82
N LYS A 275 -6.91 -12.54 -37.66
CA LYS A 275 -5.51 -12.25 -37.91
C LYS A 275 -5.34 -11.83 -39.36
N GLY A 276 -5.07 -10.55 -39.57
CA GLY A 276 -4.96 -9.95 -40.90
C GLY A 276 -3.52 -9.64 -41.30
N ASN A 277 -3.33 -9.27 -42.56
CA ASN A 277 -2.05 -8.77 -43.04
C ASN A 277 -1.87 -7.32 -42.56
N GLY A 278 -1.20 -7.13 -41.42
CA GLY A 278 -0.89 -5.81 -40.84
C GLY A 278 -1.83 -5.35 -39.72
N VAL A 279 -3.01 -5.96 -39.56
CA VAL A 279 -3.96 -5.67 -38.48
C VAL A 279 -4.49 -6.95 -37.84
N ASP A 280 -4.31 -7.08 -36.54
CA ASP A 280 -4.86 -8.18 -35.73
C ASP A 280 -6.03 -7.67 -34.88
N ILE A 281 -7.15 -8.39 -34.86
CA ILE A 281 -8.37 -7.98 -34.16
C ILE A 281 -8.59 -8.86 -32.93
N TYR A 282 -8.69 -8.24 -31.76
CA TYR A 282 -8.94 -8.92 -30.49
C TYR A 282 -10.26 -8.48 -29.85
N ARG A 283 -10.93 -9.41 -29.16
CA ARG A 283 -12.06 -9.11 -28.27
C ARG A 283 -11.55 -8.90 -26.84
N GLY A 284 -11.70 -7.69 -26.33
CA GLY A 284 -11.28 -7.34 -24.98
C GLY A 284 -12.43 -6.89 -24.09
N THR A 285 -12.20 -6.92 -22.78
CA THR A 285 -13.11 -6.32 -21.79
C THR A 285 -12.38 -5.20 -21.05
N LEU A 286 -12.83 -3.96 -21.26
CA LEU A 286 -12.26 -2.79 -20.60
C LEU A 286 -12.56 -2.83 -19.09
N ARG A 287 -11.77 -2.08 -18.29
CA ARG A 287 -11.91 -2.07 -16.82
C ARG A 287 -13.27 -1.61 -16.31
N ASP A 288 -14.01 -0.84 -17.10
CA ASP A 288 -15.37 -0.41 -16.77
C ASP A 288 -16.43 -1.47 -17.11
N GLY A 289 -16.02 -2.65 -17.57
CA GLY A 289 -16.88 -3.77 -17.91
C GLY A 289 -17.38 -3.75 -19.36
N ARG A 290 -17.08 -2.70 -20.13
CA ARG A 290 -17.49 -2.64 -21.55
C ARG A 290 -16.66 -3.60 -22.38
N GLU A 291 -17.33 -4.37 -23.23
CA GLU A 291 -16.68 -5.16 -24.26
C GLU A 291 -16.21 -4.25 -25.40
N ALA A 292 -15.03 -4.55 -25.96
CA ALA A 292 -14.40 -3.75 -26.99
C ALA A 292 -13.74 -4.63 -28.07
N LYS A 293 -13.83 -4.15 -29.31
CA LYS A 293 -13.01 -4.62 -30.43
C LYS A 293 -11.70 -3.82 -30.44
N ILE A 294 -10.57 -4.51 -30.38
CA ILE A 294 -9.23 -3.91 -30.31
C ILE A 294 -8.48 -4.29 -31.60
N GLU A 295 -8.30 -3.32 -32.48
CA GLU A 295 -7.57 -3.47 -33.74
C GLU A 295 -6.12 -3.08 -33.51
N VAL A 296 -5.21 -4.03 -33.62
CA VAL A 296 -3.78 -3.88 -33.36
C VAL A 296 -3.02 -3.81 -34.68
N TYR A 297 -2.37 -2.69 -34.95
CA TYR A 297 -1.58 -2.49 -36.17
C TYR A 297 -0.16 -3.03 -35.93
N THR A 298 0.17 -4.15 -36.57
CA THR A 298 1.41 -4.92 -36.35
C THR A 298 2.61 -4.36 -37.12
N GLU A 299 2.36 -3.55 -38.15
CA GLU A 299 3.41 -2.94 -38.96
C GLU A 299 4.29 -1.96 -38.16
N LYS A 300 5.60 -2.04 -38.39
CA LYS A 300 6.56 -1.07 -37.86
C LYS A 300 6.57 0.17 -38.74
N VAL A 301 6.37 1.33 -38.12
CA VAL A 301 6.27 2.62 -38.81
C VAL A 301 7.25 3.65 -38.26
N SER A 302 7.60 4.64 -39.09
CA SER A 302 8.47 5.76 -38.70
C SER A 302 7.81 6.65 -37.64
N LYS A 303 8.58 7.58 -37.05
CA LYS A 303 8.04 8.49 -36.03
C LYS A 303 6.98 9.44 -36.60
N GLU A 304 7.11 9.83 -37.86
CA GLU A 304 6.20 10.69 -38.61
C GLU A 304 4.83 10.01 -38.77
N LYS A 305 4.82 8.77 -39.31
CA LYS A 305 3.60 7.96 -39.45
C LYS A 305 2.89 7.68 -38.12
N ARG A 306 3.63 7.65 -37.00
CA ARG A 306 3.02 7.52 -35.66
C ARG A 306 2.30 8.78 -35.21
N ARG A 307 2.77 9.96 -35.65
CA ARG A 307 2.11 11.24 -35.37
C ARG A 307 0.84 11.36 -36.21
N GLU A 308 0.91 11.01 -37.49
CA GLU A 308 -0.25 10.93 -38.39
C GLU A 308 -1.32 9.99 -37.82
N PHE A 309 -0.94 8.79 -37.36
CA PHE A 309 -1.85 7.86 -36.68
C PHE A 309 -2.56 8.48 -35.46
N GLU A 310 -1.85 9.29 -34.66
CA GLU A 310 -2.43 9.95 -33.48
C GLU A 310 -3.43 11.04 -33.89
N GLU A 311 -3.11 11.83 -34.91
CA GLU A 311 -4.00 12.87 -35.46
C GLU A 311 -5.28 12.26 -36.05
N GLU A 312 -5.16 11.18 -36.81
CA GLU A 312 -6.28 10.46 -37.41
C GLU A 312 -7.16 9.77 -36.36
N CYS A 313 -6.57 9.13 -35.35
CA CYS A 313 -7.34 8.55 -34.24
C CYS A 313 -8.13 9.62 -33.46
N GLU A 314 -7.56 10.82 -33.28
CA GLU A 314 -8.25 11.94 -32.64
C GLU A 314 -9.38 12.50 -33.51
N ALA A 315 -9.29 12.40 -34.83
CA ALA A 315 -10.40 12.70 -35.74
C ALA A 315 -11.50 11.63 -35.65
N VAL A 316 -11.14 10.35 -35.75
CA VAL A 316 -12.04 9.20 -35.68
C VAL A 316 -12.81 9.14 -34.35
N LEU A 317 -12.19 9.56 -33.24
CA LEU A 317 -12.86 9.66 -31.93
C LEU A 317 -14.02 10.66 -31.88
N LYS A 318 -14.03 11.66 -32.75
CA LYS A 318 -15.07 12.70 -32.78
C LYS A 318 -16.30 12.24 -33.57
N LEU A 319 -16.20 11.14 -34.30
CA LEU A 319 -17.29 10.59 -35.09
C LEU A 319 -18.48 10.21 -34.22
N ARG A 320 -19.66 10.73 -34.58
CA ARG A 320 -20.93 10.40 -33.92
C ARG A 320 -22.03 10.31 -34.96
N HIS A 321 -22.38 9.09 -35.33
CA HIS A 321 -23.46 8.81 -36.26
C HIS A 321 -24.10 7.45 -35.92
N LYS A 322 -25.40 7.30 -36.18
CA LYS A 322 -26.15 6.06 -35.88
C LYS A 322 -25.68 4.85 -36.68
N ASN A 323 -25.08 5.08 -37.86
CA ASN A 323 -24.57 4.03 -38.75
C ASN A 323 -23.04 3.86 -38.71
N LEU A 324 -22.38 4.33 -37.66
CA LEU A 324 -20.94 4.15 -37.44
C LEU A 324 -20.70 3.48 -36.09
N VAL A 325 -19.73 2.56 -36.02
CA VAL A 325 -19.31 2.00 -34.73
C VAL A 325 -18.66 3.10 -33.88
N LYS A 326 -19.04 3.11 -32.59
CA LYS A 326 -18.50 4.06 -31.63
C LYS A 326 -17.04 3.73 -31.30
N VAL A 327 -16.18 4.73 -31.45
CA VAL A 327 -14.77 4.64 -31.08
C VAL A 327 -14.62 5.01 -29.60
N LEU A 328 -14.00 4.11 -28.82
CA LEU A 328 -13.84 4.25 -27.38
C LEU A 328 -12.51 4.90 -27.00
N GLY A 329 -11.47 4.64 -27.78
CA GLY A 329 -10.13 5.11 -27.52
C GLY A 329 -9.11 4.59 -28.54
N TRP A 330 -7.86 4.95 -28.32
CA TRP A 330 -6.73 4.50 -29.13
C TRP A 330 -5.47 4.39 -28.27
N CYS A 331 -4.48 3.63 -28.72
CA CYS A 331 -3.18 3.49 -28.09
C CYS A 331 -2.07 3.71 -29.11
N ASN A 332 -1.05 4.49 -28.75
CA ASN A 332 0.16 4.70 -29.55
C ASN A 332 1.38 4.63 -28.63
N SER A 333 1.83 3.41 -28.30
CA SER A 333 2.99 3.09 -27.47
C SER A 333 4.14 2.54 -28.33
N ARG A 334 5.39 2.59 -27.85
CA ARG A 334 6.58 2.26 -28.67
C ARG A 334 6.44 1.00 -29.54
N ASN A 335 5.82 -0.05 -29.01
CA ASN A 335 5.65 -1.33 -29.71
C ASN A 335 4.19 -1.68 -30.01
N LEU A 336 3.23 -0.77 -29.74
CA LEU A 336 1.81 -1.08 -29.86
C LEU A 336 1.05 0.13 -30.40
N ARG A 337 0.40 -0.04 -31.55
CA ARG A 337 -0.59 0.89 -32.08
C ARG A 337 -1.92 0.16 -32.13
N ALA A 338 -2.96 0.76 -31.57
CA ALA A 338 -4.27 0.14 -31.57
C ALA A 338 -5.40 1.16 -31.62
N LEU A 339 -6.48 0.81 -32.32
CA LEU A 339 -7.77 1.50 -32.29
C LEU A 339 -8.74 0.64 -31.47
N VAL A 340 -9.51 1.26 -30.59
CA VAL A 340 -10.46 0.56 -29.71
C VAL A 340 -11.86 1.06 -29.98
N THR A 341 -12.72 0.16 -30.42
CA THR A 341 -14.12 0.40 -30.75
C THR A 341 -15.03 -0.44 -29.87
N GLU A 342 -16.30 -0.06 -29.79
CA GLU A 342 -17.31 -0.83 -29.08
C GLU A 342 -17.49 -2.22 -29.72
N TRP A 343 -17.58 -3.25 -28.87
CA TRP A 343 -17.93 -4.59 -29.34
C TRP A 343 -19.44 -4.67 -29.57
N THR A 344 -19.83 -5.12 -30.76
CA THR A 344 -21.21 -5.43 -31.10
C THR A 344 -21.35 -6.94 -31.24
N ASN A 345 -22.41 -7.53 -30.68
CA ASN A 345 -22.66 -8.97 -30.85
C ASN A 345 -23.29 -9.31 -32.20
N GLY A 346 -23.69 -8.29 -32.94
CA GLY A 346 -24.17 -8.38 -34.31
C GLY A 346 -23.18 -9.03 -35.28
N GLU A 347 -23.73 -9.79 -36.23
CA GLU A 347 -22.97 -10.38 -37.32
C GLU A 347 -22.58 -9.34 -38.37
N ASN A 348 -21.53 -9.64 -39.16
CA ASN A 348 -21.20 -8.83 -40.32
C ASN A 348 -22.15 -9.11 -41.49
N VAL A 349 -22.23 -8.18 -42.44
CA VAL A 349 -23.13 -8.28 -43.59
C VAL A 349 -22.79 -9.51 -44.44
N GLU A 350 -21.53 -9.90 -44.57
CA GLU A 350 -21.10 -11.11 -45.27
C GLU A 350 -21.77 -12.38 -44.71
N THR A 351 -21.75 -12.56 -43.39
CA THR A 351 -22.40 -13.70 -42.72
C THR A 351 -23.92 -13.59 -42.83
N TRP A 352 -24.47 -12.39 -42.69
CA TRP A 352 -25.89 -12.13 -42.81
C TRP A 352 -26.44 -12.44 -44.21
N LEU A 353 -25.70 -12.11 -45.27
CA LEU A 353 -26.07 -12.43 -46.66
C LEU A 353 -26.18 -13.93 -46.90
N SER A 354 -25.45 -14.74 -46.13
CA SER A 354 -25.57 -16.20 -46.17
C SER A 354 -26.84 -16.73 -45.50
N SER A 355 -27.46 -15.95 -44.62
CA SER A 355 -28.69 -16.30 -43.89
C SER A 355 -29.96 -16.20 -44.75
N SER A 356 -31.05 -16.83 -44.31
CA SER A 356 -32.36 -16.67 -44.96
C SER A 356 -32.98 -15.28 -44.74
N LEU A 357 -32.50 -14.52 -43.75
CA LEU A 357 -33.01 -13.18 -43.40
C LEU A 357 -32.69 -12.14 -44.48
N ALA A 358 -31.60 -12.34 -45.21
CA ALA A 358 -31.16 -11.50 -46.32
C ALA A 358 -31.87 -11.79 -47.66
N SER A 359 -32.82 -12.74 -47.70
CA SER A 359 -33.53 -13.11 -48.94
C SER A 359 -34.44 -12.00 -49.51
N SER A 360 -34.74 -10.96 -48.71
CA SER A 360 -35.59 -9.85 -49.13
C SER A 360 -34.77 -8.68 -49.66
N TRP A 361 -35.04 -8.28 -50.91
CA TRP A 361 -34.48 -7.06 -51.53
C TRP A 361 -34.67 -5.82 -50.65
N ARG A 362 -35.85 -5.67 -50.06
CA ARG A 362 -36.18 -4.53 -49.20
C ARG A 362 -35.26 -4.45 -47.97
N ARG A 363 -34.93 -5.60 -47.37
CA ARG A 363 -34.01 -5.63 -46.22
C ARG A 363 -32.59 -5.27 -46.64
N ARG A 364 -32.13 -5.75 -47.79
CA ARG A 364 -30.82 -5.37 -48.35
C ARG A 364 -30.75 -3.87 -48.62
N LEU A 365 -31.79 -3.29 -49.24
CA LEU A 365 -31.87 -1.84 -49.46
C LEU A 365 -31.89 -1.04 -48.16
N ARG A 366 -32.53 -1.52 -47.08
CA ARG A 366 -32.46 -0.85 -45.78
C ARG A 366 -31.02 -0.77 -45.25
N VAL A 367 -30.26 -1.86 -45.37
CA VAL A 367 -28.84 -1.89 -45.01
C VAL A 367 -28.03 -0.92 -45.88
N VAL A 368 -28.25 -0.93 -47.21
CA VAL A 368 -27.58 0.01 -48.12
C VAL A 368 -27.92 1.45 -47.75
N MET A 369 -29.19 1.77 -47.44
CA MET A 369 -29.61 3.10 -47.03
C MET A 369 -28.84 3.60 -45.79
N GLY A 370 -28.77 2.80 -44.72
CA GLY A 370 -28.03 3.20 -43.52
C GLY A 370 -26.53 3.33 -43.76
N VAL A 371 -25.95 2.49 -44.62
CA VAL A 371 -24.55 2.64 -45.05
C VAL A 371 -24.33 3.95 -45.79
N VAL A 372 -25.19 4.28 -46.76
CA VAL A 372 -25.12 5.54 -47.52
C VAL A 372 -25.23 6.75 -46.60
N GLU A 373 -26.15 6.73 -45.62
CA GLU A 373 -26.27 7.80 -44.61
C GLU A 373 -24.96 7.97 -43.81
N GLY A 374 -24.36 6.86 -43.37
CA GLY A 374 -23.06 6.88 -42.68
C GLY A 374 -21.92 7.41 -43.55
N VAL A 375 -21.87 7.00 -44.82
CA VAL A 375 -20.87 7.45 -45.79
C VAL A 375 -21.03 8.94 -46.11
N CYS A 376 -22.26 9.44 -46.30
CA CYS A 376 -22.53 10.87 -46.50
C CYS A 376 -22.06 11.69 -45.30
N TYR A 377 -22.33 11.23 -44.07
CA TYR A 377 -21.82 11.90 -42.87
C TYR A 377 -20.28 11.96 -42.83
N LEU A 378 -19.60 10.85 -43.14
CA LEU A 378 -18.13 10.83 -43.20
C LEU A 378 -17.62 11.78 -44.29
N TRP A 379 -18.25 11.77 -45.45
CA TRP A 379 -17.85 12.60 -46.59
C TRP A 379 -17.99 14.09 -46.32
N GLU A 380 -19.14 14.52 -45.80
CA GLU A 380 -19.46 15.93 -45.62
C GLU A 380 -18.76 16.56 -44.41
N GLN A 381 -18.65 15.80 -43.32
CA GLN A 381 -18.15 16.32 -42.04
C GLN A 381 -16.70 15.92 -41.75
N TRP A 382 -16.20 14.85 -42.37
CA TRP A 382 -14.90 14.24 -42.08
C TRP A 382 -14.18 13.73 -43.35
N PRO A 383 -13.96 14.56 -44.39
CA PRO A 383 -13.38 14.12 -45.65
C PRO A 383 -11.94 13.62 -45.53
N GLU A 384 -11.28 13.88 -44.40
CA GLU A 384 -9.92 13.39 -44.13
C GLU A 384 -9.89 11.90 -43.75
N ILE A 385 -11.01 11.34 -43.29
CA ILE A 385 -11.06 9.99 -42.72
C ILE A 385 -11.31 8.98 -43.84
N THR A 386 -10.42 7.99 -43.94
CA THR A 386 -10.59 6.84 -44.82
C THR A 386 -11.25 5.69 -44.08
N PHE A 387 -12.02 4.89 -44.81
CA PHE A 387 -12.73 3.74 -44.25
C PHE A 387 -12.73 2.61 -45.28
N ASP A 388 -12.78 1.37 -44.78
CA ASP A 388 -12.94 0.21 -45.64
C ASP A 388 -14.42 -0.12 -45.74
N LEU A 389 -14.95 -0.14 -46.96
CA LEU A 389 -16.35 -0.45 -47.19
C LEU A 389 -16.47 -1.72 -48.03
N ASN A 390 -16.76 -2.82 -47.34
CA ASN A 390 -17.06 -4.13 -47.91
C ASN A 390 -18.07 -4.85 -46.99
N THR A 391 -18.59 -5.98 -47.45
CA THR A 391 -19.57 -6.76 -46.67
C THR A 391 -19.02 -7.31 -45.34
N SER A 392 -17.70 -7.44 -45.19
CA SER A 392 -17.07 -7.85 -43.92
C SER A 392 -16.84 -6.70 -42.92
N SER A 393 -16.81 -5.45 -43.40
CA SER A 393 -16.56 -4.26 -42.58
C SER A 393 -17.81 -3.59 -42.03
N VAL A 394 -19.00 -3.95 -42.56
CA VAL A 394 -20.29 -3.49 -42.07
C VAL A 394 -20.90 -4.53 -41.12
N LEU A 395 -21.24 -4.10 -39.90
CA LEU A 395 -21.89 -4.92 -38.87
C LEU A 395 -23.38 -4.57 -38.80
N LEU A 396 -24.22 -5.54 -38.44
CA LEU A 396 -25.65 -5.31 -38.21
C LEU A 396 -25.94 -5.33 -36.72
N SER A 397 -26.49 -4.24 -36.17
CA SER A 397 -26.88 -4.18 -34.75
C SER A 397 -27.96 -5.24 -34.44
N ASP A 398 -27.88 -5.87 -33.26
CA ASP A 398 -28.81 -6.92 -32.82
C ASP A 398 -30.25 -6.41 -32.62
N ASP A 399 -30.41 -5.16 -32.18
CA ASP A 399 -31.72 -4.64 -31.76
C ASP A 399 -32.62 -4.32 -32.98
N ASP A 400 -32.08 -3.67 -34.01
CA ASP A 400 -32.86 -3.10 -35.12
C ASP A 400 -32.34 -3.49 -36.53
N GLN A 401 -31.28 -4.30 -36.62
CA GLN A 401 -30.53 -4.58 -37.86
C GLN A 401 -30.03 -3.31 -38.57
N GLU A 402 -29.76 -2.26 -37.80
CA GLU A 402 -29.13 -1.04 -38.32
C GLU A 402 -27.68 -1.32 -38.71
N PRO A 403 -27.23 -0.88 -39.90
CA PRO A 403 -25.87 -1.11 -40.36
C PRO A 403 -24.89 -0.16 -39.66
N LEU A 404 -23.75 -0.69 -39.29
CA LEU A 404 -22.66 0.01 -38.62
C LEU A 404 -21.36 -0.18 -39.41
N ILE A 405 -20.82 0.90 -39.97
CA ILE A 405 -19.48 0.88 -40.57
C ILE A 405 -18.46 0.75 -39.43
N SER A 406 -17.65 -0.31 -39.47
CA SER A 406 -16.83 -0.72 -38.33
C SER A 406 -15.32 -0.66 -38.54
N GLN A 407 -14.84 -0.43 -39.77
CA GLN A 407 -13.41 -0.42 -40.10
C GLN A 407 -13.00 0.93 -40.68
N PHE A 408 -12.21 1.67 -39.91
CA PHE A 408 -11.61 2.93 -40.33
C PHE A 408 -10.16 2.67 -40.75
N LYS A 409 -9.77 3.12 -41.94
CA LYS A 409 -8.38 3.01 -42.40
C LYS A 409 -7.60 4.18 -41.80
N ILE A 410 -6.38 3.88 -41.34
CA ILE A 410 -5.50 4.86 -40.71
C ILE A 410 -4.16 4.87 -41.45
N GLY A 411 -3.77 6.00 -42.02
CA GLY A 411 -2.50 6.23 -42.72
C GLY A 411 -2.53 6.02 -44.24
N ASP A 412 -3.69 5.76 -44.82
CA ASP A 412 -3.88 5.73 -46.29
C ASP A 412 -4.57 7.02 -46.75
N GLY A 413 -3.94 7.72 -47.70
CA GLY A 413 -4.45 8.97 -48.24
C GLY A 413 -5.81 8.81 -48.91
N ASN A 414 -6.76 9.70 -48.59
CA ASN A 414 -8.09 9.65 -49.16
C ASN A 414 -8.08 10.04 -50.65
N SER A 415 -8.72 9.23 -51.49
CA SER A 415 -9.21 9.67 -52.79
C SER A 415 -10.73 9.53 -52.79
N SER A 416 -11.45 10.62 -53.08
CA SER A 416 -12.91 10.63 -53.27
C SER A 416 -13.37 9.46 -54.14
N SER A 417 -12.61 9.20 -55.20
CA SER A 417 -12.86 8.14 -56.14
C SER A 417 -12.76 6.75 -55.54
N THR A 418 -11.88 6.54 -54.54
CA THR A 418 -11.75 5.27 -53.83
C THR A 418 -12.99 4.98 -53.00
N ASN A 419 -13.54 5.99 -52.29
CA ASN A 419 -14.73 5.79 -51.46
C ASN A 419 -15.98 5.52 -52.31
N ILE A 420 -16.14 6.24 -53.43
CA ILE A 420 -17.23 5.98 -54.38
C ILE A 420 -17.09 4.58 -55.00
N PHE A 421 -15.86 4.21 -55.38
CA PHE A 421 -15.57 2.88 -55.91
C PHE A 421 -15.92 1.77 -54.90
N ASN A 422 -15.48 1.91 -53.64
CA ASN A 422 -15.76 0.94 -52.58
C ASN A 422 -17.27 0.84 -52.28
N PHE A 423 -17.99 1.96 -52.30
CA PHE A 423 -19.46 1.94 -52.20
C PHE A 423 -20.10 1.17 -53.36
N GLY A 424 -19.63 1.39 -54.59
CA GLY A 424 -20.12 0.66 -55.75
C GLY A 424 -19.88 -0.85 -55.65
N LEU A 425 -18.69 -1.26 -55.21
CA LEU A 425 -18.40 -2.68 -54.95
C LEU A 425 -19.30 -3.24 -53.86
N PHE A 426 -19.44 -2.56 -52.72
CA PHE A 426 -20.33 -2.96 -51.64
C PHE A 426 -21.78 -3.14 -52.13
N LEU A 427 -22.30 -2.19 -52.92
CA LEU A 427 -23.65 -2.28 -53.48
C LEU A 427 -23.80 -3.49 -54.40
N LEU A 428 -22.79 -3.78 -55.23
CA LEU A 428 -22.80 -4.96 -56.10
C LEU A 428 -22.73 -6.25 -55.28
N GLU A 429 -21.85 -6.34 -54.27
CA GLU A 429 -21.79 -7.47 -53.33
C GLU A 429 -23.13 -7.72 -52.63
N MET A 430 -23.84 -6.66 -52.24
CA MET A 430 -25.18 -6.76 -51.66
C MET A 430 -26.20 -7.36 -52.62
N ILE A 431 -26.02 -7.22 -53.93
CA ILE A 431 -26.93 -7.73 -54.95
C ILE A 431 -26.55 -9.16 -55.35
N THR A 432 -25.26 -9.40 -55.58
CA THR A 432 -24.76 -10.65 -56.14
C THR A 432 -24.45 -11.70 -55.08
N ASN A 433 -24.15 -11.29 -53.85
CA ASN A 433 -23.55 -12.13 -52.81
C ASN A 433 -22.26 -12.83 -53.30
N LEU A 434 -21.53 -12.16 -54.19
CA LEU A 434 -20.24 -12.58 -54.72
C LEU A 434 -19.21 -11.53 -54.33
N LYS A 435 -18.04 -11.99 -53.85
CA LYS A 435 -16.93 -11.11 -53.46
C LYS A 435 -15.75 -11.29 -54.42
N PRO A 436 -15.09 -10.20 -54.87
CA PRO A 436 -13.81 -10.31 -55.57
C PRO A 436 -12.75 -10.91 -54.64
N ASN A 437 -11.98 -11.88 -55.14
CA ASN A 437 -10.93 -12.51 -54.33
C ASN A 437 -9.75 -11.55 -54.11
N GLU A 438 -9.57 -11.08 -52.88
CA GLU A 438 -8.55 -10.09 -52.51
C GLU A 438 -7.10 -10.59 -52.73
N GLU A 439 -6.87 -11.90 -52.79
CA GLU A 439 -5.53 -12.48 -53.01
C GLU A 439 -5.07 -12.46 -54.47
N GLN A 440 -6.00 -12.24 -55.42
CA GLN A 440 -5.69 -12.23 -56.85
C GLN A 440 -5.66 -10.81 -57.41
N GLU A 441 -4.55 -10.47 -58.04
CA GLU A 441 -4.44 -9.27 -58.88
C GLU A 441 -5.55 -9.29 -59.96
N ASP A 442 -6.17 -8.13 -60.21
CA ASP A 442 -7.31 -7.92 -61.12
C ASP A 442 -8.63 -8.63 -60.76
N SER A 443 -8.78 -9.18 -59.55
CA SER A 443 -10.03 -9.87 -59.16
C SER A 443 -11.26 -8.97 -59.23
N ALA A 444 -11.14 -7.72 -58.75
CA ALA A 444 -12.19 -6.71 -58.82
C ALA A 444 -12.57 -6.40 -60.28
N THR A 445 -11.59 -6.27 -61.18
CA THR A 445 -11.82 -6.01 -62.59
C THR A 445 -12.58 -7.17 -63.26
N ARG A 446 -12.18 -8.43 -63.00
CA ARG A 446 -12.88 -9.61 -63.53
C ARG A 446 -14.31 -9.72 -63.00
N TYR A 447 -14.49 -9.42 -61.72
CA TYR A 447 -15.80 -9.40 -61.08
C TYR A 447 -16.72 -8.36 -61.74
N LEU A 448 -16.24 -7.13 -61.93
CA LEU A 448 -16.99 -6.07 -62.60
C LEU A 448 -17.28 -6.41 -64.07
N GLU A 449 -16.32 -7.02 -64.77
CA GLU A 449 -16.51 -7.45 -66.16
C GLU A 449 -17.58 -8.53 -66.28
N TYR A 450 -17.60 -9.51 -65.36
CA TYR A 450 -18.64 -10.53 -65.31
C TYR A 450 -20.04 -9.92 -65.19
N ILE A 451 -20.22 -8.90 -64.34
CA ILE A 451 -21.49 -8.19 -64.18
C ILE A 451 -21.85 -7.41 -65.46
N ARG A 452 -20.88 -6.70 -66.06
CA ARG A 452 -21.06 -5.92 -67.30
C ARG A 452 -21.47 -6.78 -68.49
N VAL A 453 -20.94 -8.00 -68.60
CA VAL A 453 -21.27 -8.92 -69.70
C VAL A 453 -22.71 -9.45 -69.59
N HIS A 454 -23.21 -9.61 -68.36
CA HIS A 454 -24.54 -10.21 -68.14
C HIS A 454 -25.65 -9.17 -67.97
N CYS A 455 -25.36 -7.95 -67.51
CA CYS A 455 -26.38 -6.92 -67.32
C CYS A 455 -26.43 -5.93 -68.51
N PRO A 456 -27.62 -5.46 -68.94
CA PRO A 456 -28.92 -5.57 -68.26
C PRO A 456 -29.78 -6.79 -68.68
N ASP A 457 -29.36 -7.58 -69.68
CA ASP A 457 -30.23 -8.58 -70.31
C ASP A 457 -30.38 -9.90 -69.51
N ASN A 458 -29.34 -10.33 -68.79
CA ASN A 458 -29.26 -11.59 -68.03
C ASN A 458 -29.04 -11.37 -66.53
N VAL A 459 -29.78 -10.42 -65.94
CA VAL A 459 -29.63 -10.03 -64.52
C VAL A 459 -29.86 -11.19 -63.55
N GLU A 460 -30.76 -12.11 -63.86
CA GLU A 460 -31.05 -13.28 -63.02
C GLU A 460 -29.83 -14.19 -62.78
N ARG A 461 -28.82 -14.16 -63.65
CA ARG A 461 -27.57 -14.91 -63.46
C ARG A 461 -26.61 -14.25 -62.48
N VAL A 462 -26.76 -12.94 -62.28
CA VAL A 462 -25.84 -12.12 -61.50
C VAL A 462 -26.34 -11.92 -60.08
N VAL A 463 -27.66 -11.82 -59.92
CA VAL A 463 -28.28 -11.59 -58.62
C VAL A 463 -28.22 -12.86 -57.76
N ASP A 464 -28.03 -12.69 -56.46
CA ASP A 464 -28.01 -13.77 -55.49
C ASP A 464 -29.25 -14.67 -55.64
N GLU A 465 -29.03 -15.97 -55.86
CA GLU A 465 -30.07 -17.00 -56.01
C GLU A 465 -31.03 -17.06 -54.81
N LYS A 466 -30.57 -16.66 -53.62
CA LYS A 466 -31.40 -16.60 -52.40
C LYS A 466 -32.31 -15.38 -52.38
N MET A 467 -32.06 -14.37 -53.20
CA MET A 467 -32.87 -13.16 -53.25
C MET A 467 -34.15 -13.44 -54.03
N LYS A 468 -35.30 -13.31 -53.37
CA LYS A 468 -36.60 -13.47 -54.02
C LYS A 468 -36.92 -12.23 -54.85
N ILE A 469 -36.63 -12.29 -56.15
CA ILE A 469 -36.92 -11.20 -57.07
C ILE A 469 -38.29 -11.43 -57.71
N GLU A 470 -39.21 -10.50 -57.46
CA GLU A 470 -40.44 -10.39 -58.24
C GLU A 470 -40.15 -9.60 -59.53
N GLU A 471 -40.91 -9.84 -60.60
CA GLU A 471 -40.76 -9.15 -61.90
C GLU A 471 -40.74 -7.61 -61.77
N ARG A 472 -41.52 -7.07 -60.82
CA ARG A 472 -41.59 -5.62 -60.51
C ARG A 472 -40.37 -5.09 -59.74
N THR A 473 -39.63 -5.98 -59.08
CA THR A 473 -38.42 -5.66 -58.34
C THR A 473 -37.19 -5.75 -59.23
N LEU A 474 -37.25 -6.52 -60.31
CA LEU A 474 -36.14 -6.74 -61.25
C LEU A 474 -35.64 -5.43 -61.86
N GLU A 475 -36.53 -4.52 -62.25
CA GLU A 475 -36.13 -3.20 -62.79
C GLU A 475 -35.37 -2.35 -61.75
N LYS A 476 -35.78 -2.40 -60.47
CA LYS A 476 -35.09 -1.70 -59.40
C LYS A 476 -33.71 -2.31 -59.11
N VAL A 477 -33.60 -3.62 -59.23
CA VAL A 477 -32.32 -4.32 -59.10
C VAL A 477 -31.40 -3.94 -60.27
N LYS A 478 -31.91 -3.83 -61.50
CA LYS A 478 -31.15 -3.32 -62.65
C LYS A 478 -30.64 -1.90 -62.41
N GLU A 479 -31.48 -1.00 -61.92
CA GLU A 479 -31.09 0.36 -61.55
C GLU A 479 -29.99 0.38 -60.49
N ALA A 480 -30.09 -0.46 -59.45
CA ALA A 480 -29.08 -0.58 -58.42
C ALA A 480 -27.75 -1.15 -58.94
N ILE A 481 -27.79 -2.15 -59.84
CA ILE A 481 -26.60 -2.67 -60.52
C ILE A 481 -25.96 -1.57 -61.37
N ALA A 482 -26.75 -0.82 -62.14
CA ALA A 482 -26.27 0.29 -62.94
C ALA A 482 -25.58 1.35 -62.06
N LEU A 483 -26.14 1.67 -60.89
CA LEU A 483 -25.51 2.54 -59.91
C LEU A 483 -24.16 2.00 -59.42
N GLY A 484 -24.11 0.72 -59.04
CA GLY A 484 -22.86 0.08 -58.60
C GLY A 484 -21.78 0.11 -59.69
N LEU A 485 -22.14 -0.13 -60.94
CA LEU A 485 -21.24 -0.04 -62.10
C LEU A 485 -20.78 1.39 -62.41
N MET A 486 -21.66 2.39 -62.25
CA MET A 486 -21.28 3.81 -62.39
C MET A 486 -20.30 4.25 -61.30
N CYS A 487 -20.51 3.80 -60.06
CA CYS A 487 -19.63 4.09 -58.94
C CYS A 487 -18.24 3.45 -59.12
N THR A 488 -18.17 2.29 -59.79
CA THR A 488 -16.93 1.54 -60.03
C THR A 488 -16.26 1.87 -61.38
N ASP A 489 -16.68 2.94 -62.06
CA ASP A 489 -16.01 3.37 -63.29
C ASP A 489 -14.58 3.83 -62.98
N GLY A 490 -13.62 3.39 -63.81
CA GLY A 490 -12.20 3.73 -63.66
C GLY A 490 -11.88 5.20 -63.94
N SER A 491 -12.82 5.96 -64.50
CA SER A 491 -12.69 7.41 -64.69
C SER A 491 -13.41 8.16 -63.57
N PRO A 492 -12.70 8.92 -62.70
CA PRO A 492 -13.32 9.72 -61.64
C PRO A 492 -14.36 10.74 -62.16
N LEU A 493 -14.23 11.18 -63.41
CA LEU A 493 -15.17 12.12 -64.05
C LEU A 493 -16.52 11.48 -64.41
N LYS A 494 -16.57 10.16 -64.51
CA LYS A 494 -17.80 9.40 -64.80
C LYS A 494 -18.50 8.90 -63.54
N GLN A 495 -17.83 8.96 -62.39
CA GLN A 495 -18.41 8.56 -61.12
C GLN A 495 -19.47 9.59 -60.68
N PRO A 496 -20.61 9.14 -60.13
CA PRO A 496 -21.61 10.04 -59.57
C PRO A 496 -21.10 10.71 -58.30
N SER A 497 -21.63 11.89 -57.98
CA SER A 497 -21.37 12.53 -56.69
C SER A 497 -22.08 11.79 -55.55
N PHE A 498 -21.61 11.93 -54.30
CA PHE A 498 -22.29 11.32 -53.15
C PHE A 498 -23.74 11.77 -52.99
N THR A 499 -24.06 13.03 -53.33
CA THR A 499 -25.44 13.51 -53.35
C THR A 499 -26.28 12.76 -54.38
N GLN A 500 -25.76 12.55 -55.59
CA GLN A 500 -26.44 11.75 -56.62
C GLN A 500 -26.61 10.30 -56.19
N ILE A 501 -25.59 9.70 -55.55
CA ILE A 501 -25.67 8.35 -54.98
C ILE A 501 -26.78 8.30 -53.94
N TYR A 502 -26.80 9.23 -52.99
CA TYR A 502 -27.84 9.33 -51.94
C TYR A 502 -29.23 9.39 -52.56
N ASP A 503 -29.47 10.32 -53.48
CA ASP A 503 -30.77 10.52 -54.13
C ASP A 503 -31.24 9.27 -54.90
N MET A 504 -30.32 8.60 -55.61
CA MET A 504 -30.63 7.36 -56.33
C MET A 504 -30.99 6.23 -55.38
N VAL A 505 -30.25 6.04 -54.28
CA VAL A 505 -30.53 4.97 -53.32
C VAL A 505 -31.83 5.26 -52.56
N VAL A 506 -32.11 6.51 -52.18
CA VAL A 506 -33.39 6.93 -51.60
C VAL A 506 -34.55 6.61 -52.54
N SER A 507 -34.42 6.96 -53.83
CA SER A 507 -35.44 6.65 -54.84
C SER A 507 -35.72 5.14 -54.94
N LEU A 508 -34.67 4.32 -54.94
CA LEU A 508 -34.77 2.86 -54.94
C LEU A 508 -35.49 2.34 -53.67
N TYR A 509 -35.19 2.92 -52.50
CA TYR A 509 -35.79 2.52 -51.23
C TYR A 509 -37.26 2.95 -51.08
N GLU A 510 -37.60 4.19 -51.43
CA GLU A 510 -38.96 4.71 -51.35
C GLU A 510 -39.89 3.99 -52.34
N SER A 511 -39.42 3.75 -53.56
CA SER A 511 -40.19 3.02 -54.56
C SER A 511 -40.45 1.57 -54.12
N SER A 512 -39.54 0.94 -53.37
CA SER A 512 -39.76 -0.36 -52.72
C SER A 512 -40.75 -0.27 -51.55
N SER A 513 -40.94 0.92 -50.96
CA SER A 513 -41.79 1.15 -49.80
C SER A 513 -43.28 1.35 -50.11
N ARG A 514 -43.61 1.99 -51.24
CA ARG A 514 -45.00 2.36 -51.63
C ARG A 514 -45.87 1.19 -52.13
N HIS A 515 -45.38 -0.05 -52.07
CA HIS A 515 -46.04 -1.22 -52.69
C HIS A 515 -46.22 -2.41 -51.74
N HIS A 516 -46.22 -2.16 -50.42
CA HIS A 516 -46.71 -3.11 -49.41
C HIS A 516 -48.01 -2.64 -48.79
#